data_AF-A8H0Q9-F1
#
_entry.id   AF-A8H0Q9-F1
#
_cell.length_a   1.000
_cell.length_b   1.000
_cell.length_c   1.000
_cell.angle_alpha   90.00
_cell.angle_beta   90.00
_cell.angle_gamma   90.00
#
_symmetry.space_group_name_H-M   'P 1'
#
loop_
_entity.id
_entity.type
_entity.pdbx_description
1 polymer ?
#
loop_
_entity_poly.entity_id
_entity_poly.type
_entity_poly.pdbx_seq_one_letter_code
_entity_poly.pdbx_strand_id
1 'polypeptide(L)'
;MVVLITLLSGCSSTEQSMLFDDLEQRDGVIYYQDALYTGVFLHKDKLQRVRAKGYLSDGLLQGEVVSYDGHARVTRTEHFKDGKPHGILTKFYEDGTIEEQGQFKDGQALGKWLLYYESGALARESFHKNDRPEGLWTYFNEDGTIKETRVYKNGQWIE
;
A
#
# COMPACT_ATOMS: atom_id res chain seq x y z
N MET A 1 -15.17 -17.67 52.84
CA MET A 1 -13.99 -16.81 52.60
C MET A 1 -14.11 -16.30 51.18
N VAL A 2 -14.53 -15.05 51.03
CA VAL A 2 -14.77 -14.39 49.74
C VAL A 2 -13.42 -13.96 49.20
N VAL A 3 -13.00 -14.52 48.06
CA VAL A 3 -11.88 -13.95 47.28
C VAL A 3 -12.50 -13.11 46.18
N LEU A 4 -12.62 -11.83 46.49
CA LEU A 4 -12.97 -10.76 45.58
C LEU A 4 -11.76 -10.54 44.65
N ILE A 5 -11.79 -11.12 43.45
CA ILE A 5 -10.80 -10.80 42.42
C ILE A 5 -11.26 -9.49 41.77
N THR A 6 -10.71 -8.39 42.24
CA THR A 6 -10.79 -7.10 41.57
C THR A 6 -10.04 -7.20 40.24
N LEU A 7 -10.78 -7.30 39.13
CA LEU A 7 -10.27 -7.07 37.79
C LEU A 7 -9.89 -5.59 37.66
N LEU A 8 -8.66 -5.27 38.04
CA LEU A 8 -8.03 -4.00 37.67
C LEU A 8 -7.69 -4.05 36.19
N SER A 9 -8.46 -3.26 35.45
CA SER A 9 -8.21 -2.73 34.11
C SER A 9 -6.72 -2.57 33.79
N GLY A 10 -6.22 -3.47 32.95
CA GLY A 10 -5.01 -3.30 32.16
C GLY A 10 -5.37 -3.45 30.68
N CYS A 11 -5.96 -2.41 30.09
CA CYS A 11 -6.18 -2.34 28.65
C CYS A 11 -4.83 -2.18 27.94
N SER A 12 -4.13 -3.29 27.77
CA SER A 12 -3.11 -3.45 26.73
C SER A 12 -3.72 -4.46 25.77
N SER A 13 -4.58 -3.99 24.87
CA SER A 13 -4.93 -4.77 23.69
C SER A 13 -3.65 -4.87 22.87
N THR A 14 -2.81 -5.86 23.18
CA THR A 14 -1.88 -6.40 22.21
C THR A 14 -2.78 -6.75 21.02
N GLU A 15 -2.76 -5.93 19.98
CA GLU A 15 -3.54 -6.22 18.78
C GLU A 15 -3.12 -7.61 18.35
N GLN A 16 -4.04 -8.57 18.50
CA GLN A 16 -3.77 -9.95 18.15
C GLN A 16 -3.53 -9.96 16.65
N SER A 17 -2.29 -10.23 16.26
CA SER A 17 -1.92 -10.36 14.85
C SER A 17 -2.12 -11.80 14.41
N MET A 18 -2.57 -11.98 13.17
CA MET A 18 -2.78 -13.30 12.56
C MET A 18 -1.90 -13.44 11.33
N LEU A 19 -1.39 -14.65 11.08
CA LEU A 19 -0.71 -14.91 9.82
C LEU A 19 -1.76 -14.91 8.70
N PHE A 20 -1.45 -14.25 7.60
CA PHE A 20 -2.37 -14.20 6.46
C PHE A 20 -2.66 -15.60 5.91
N ASP A 21 -1.68 -16.52 6.00
CA ASP A 21 -1.82 -17.91 5.59
C ASP A 21 -2.80 -18.72 6.48
N ASP A 22 -3.13 -18.21 7.67
CA ASP A 22 -4.13 -18.80 8.59
C ASP A 22 -5.53 -18.21 8.38
N LEU A 23 -5.68 -17.25 7.45
CA LEU A 23 -6.94 -16.61 7.10
C LEU A 23 -7.50 -17.21 5.80
N GLU A 24 -8.83 -17.20 5.68
CA GLU A 24 -9.52 -17.64 4.48
C GLU A 24 -10.04 -16.45 3.68
N GLN A 25 -9.70 -16.38 2.39
CA GLN A 25 -10.24 -15.35 1.49
C GLN A 25 -11.40 -15.92 0.66
N ARG A 26 -12.57 -15.27 0.74
CA ARG A 26 -13.78 -15.60 -0.04
C ARG A 26 -14.27 -14.32 -0.73
N ASP A 27 -14.26 -14.30 -2.07
CA ASP A 27 -14.71 -13.16 -2.89
C ASP A 27 -14.09 -11.80 -2.50
N GLY A 28 -12.80 -11.80 -2.13
CA GLY A 28 -12.09 -10.57 -1.72
C GLY A 28 -12.28 -10.19 -0.25
N VAL A 29 -13.10 -10.91 0.50
CA VAL A 29 -13.35 -10.72 1.92
C VAL A 29 -12.58 -11.75 2.74
N ILE A 30 -11.96 -11.32 3.83
CA ILE A 30 -11.11 -12.16 4.67
C ILE A 30 -11.85 -12.64 5.93
N TYR A 31 -11.76 -13.94 6.17
CA TYR A 31 -12.39 -14.64 7.29
C TYR A 31 -11.32 -15.32 8.15
N TYR A 32 -11.60 -15.44 9.44
CA TYR A 32 -10.93 -16.40 10.30
C TYR A 32 -11.98 -17.41 10.76
N GLN A 33 -11.77 -18.68 10.41
CA GLN A 33 -12.83 -19.69 10.49
C GLN A 33 -14.04 -19.21 9.67
N ASP A 34 -15.19 -19.00 10.29
CA ASP A 34 -16.42 -18.56 9.61
C ASP A 34 -16.85 -17.13 9.97
N ALA A 35 -15.99 -16.36 10.64
CA ALA A 35 -16.25 -14.97 10.99
C ALA A 35 -15.39 -14.01 10.16
N LEU A 36 -15.95 -12.84 9.83
CA LEU A 36 -15.19 -11.75 9.20
C LEU A 36 -14.03 -11.35 10.10
N TYR A 37 -12.83 -11.31 9.54
CA TYR A 37 -11.64 -11.02 10.32
C TYR A 37 -11.48 -9.51 10.53
N THR A 38 -11.28 -9.12 11.79
CA THR A 38 -10.89 -7.75 12.18
C THR A 38 -9.64 -7.81 13.02
N GLY A 39 -8.58 -7.14 12.57
CA GLY A 39 -7.30 -7.14 13.25
C GLY A 39 -6.12 -7.00 12.31
N VAL A 40 -4.93 -7.06 12.90
CA VAL A 40 -3.66 -7.01 12.16
C VAL A 40 -3.42 -8.35 11.48
N PHE A 41 -2.98 -8.33 10.21
CA PHE A 41 -2.44 -9.51 9.56
C PHE A 41 -0.94 -9.36 9.31
N LEU A 42 -0.25 -10.49 9.23
CA LEU A 42 1.15 -10.60 8.84
C LEU A 42 1.28 -11.65 7.74
N HIS A 43 1.82 -11.27 6.59
CA HIS A 43 2.26 -12.22 5.58
C HIS A 43 3.74 -12.50 5.79
N LYS A 44 4.12 -13.78 5.93
CA LYS A 44 5.51 -14.21 6.11
C LYS A 44 5.94 -15.09 4.95
N ASP A 45 7.22 -15.08 4.61
CA ASP A 45 7.79 -16.03 3.66
C ASP A 45 8.15 -17.38 4.30
N LYS A 46 8.65 -18.32 3.49
CA LYS A 46 9.07 -19.66 3.94
C LYS A 46 10.17 -19.64 5.01
N LEU A 47 10.95 -18.56 5.09
CA LEU A 47 12.00 -18.36 6.09
C LEU A 47 11.48 -17.60 7.32
N GLN A 48 10.15 -17.49 7.48
CA GLN A 48 9.47 -16.82 8.61
C GLN A 48 9.72 -15.31 8.68
N ARG A 49 10.20 -14.69 7.60
CA ARG A 49 10.41 -13.24 7.53
C ARG A 49 9.11 -12.54 7.14
N VAL A 50 8.77 -11.46 7.82
CA VAL A 50 7.58 -10.65 7.49
C VAL A 50 7.77 -9.98 6.14
N ARG A 51 6.84 -10.20 5.22
CA ARG A 51 6.81 -9.64 3.86
C ARG A 51 5.72 -8.61 3.66
N ALA A 52 4.66 -8.66 4.45
CA ALA A 52 3.68 -7.59 4.53
C ALA A 52 3.00 -7.58 5.90
N LYS A 53 2.51 -6.41 6.30
CA LYS A 53 1.60 -6.23 7.41
C LYS A 53 0.55 -5.19 7.07
N GLY A 54 -0.62 -5.30 7.68
CA GLY A 54 -1.69 -4.32 7.55
C GLY A 54 -2.84 -4.64 8.48
N TYR A 55 -3.92 -3.89 8.34
CA TYR A 55 -5.12 -4.05 9.15
C TYR A 55 -6.32 -4.42 8.28
N LEU A 56 -7.15 -5.33 8.80
CA LEU A 56 -8.42 -5.73 8.23
C LEU A 56 -9.54 -5.30 9.19
N SER A 57 -10.63 -4.74 8.66
CA SER A 57 -11.88 -4.50 9.38
C SER A 57 -13.01 -5.15 8.60
N ASP A 58 -13.81 -5.99 9.25
CA ASP A 58 -14.89 -6.76 8.62
C ASP A 58 -14.42 -7.52 7.36
N GLY A 59 -13.21 -8.08 7.43
CA GLY A 59 -12.59 -8.83 6.35
C GLY A 59 -12.04 -7.97 5.20
N LEU A 60 -12.06 -6.65 5.31
CA LEU A 60 -11.62 -5.72 4.26
C LEU A 60 -10.39 -4.93 4.70
N LEU A 61 -9.44 -4.71 3.79
CA LEU A 61 -8.24 -3.91 4.09
C LEU A 61 -8.62 -2.47 4.45
N GLN A 62 -7.98 -1.95 5.49
CA GLN A 62 -8.12 -0.58 5.95
C GLN A 62 -6.76 0.03 6.30
N GLY A 63 -6.62 1.32 6.00
CA GLY A 63 -5.42 2.08 6.34
C GLY A 63 -4.20 1.63 5.54
N GLU A 64 -3.02 1.79 6.13
CA GLU A 64 -1.75 1.51 5.46
C GLU A 64 -1.39 0.01 5.51
N VAL A 65 -1.05 -0.54 4.36
CA VAL A 65 -0.36 -1.83 4.22
C VAL A 65 1.09 -1.56 3.89
N VAL A 66 1.99 -2.18 4.65
CA VAL A 66 3.44 -2.05 4.48
C VAL A 66 4.01 -3.36 3.98
N SER A 67 4.75 -3.32 2.88
CA SER A 67 5.45 -4.46 2.30
C SER A 67 6.96 -4.35 2.55
N TYR A 68 7.59 -5.50 2.76
CA TYR A 68 9.01 -5.61 3.08
C TYR A 68 9.75 -6.51 2.10
N ASP A 69 11.06 -6.31 1.97
CA ASP A 69 11.97 -7.21 1.28
C ASP A 69 12.50 -8.36 2.16
N GLY A 70 13.50 -9.11 1.68
CA GLY A 70 14.11 -10.24 2.42
C GLY A 70 15.01 -9.82 3.57
N HIS A 71 15.30 -8.52 3.68
CA HIS A 71 16.16 -7.88 4.68
C HIS A 71 15.36 -6.92 5.58
N ALA A 72 14.03 -7.04 5.60
CA ALA A 72 13.10 -6.22 6.37
C ALA A 72 13.09 -4.73 6.01
N ARG A 73 13.59 -4.36 4.82
CA ARG A 73 13.46 -2.99 4.29
C ARG A 73 12.09 -2.79 3.68
N VAL A 74 11.51 -1.61 3.87
CA VAL A 74 10.21 -1.26 3.28
C VAL A 74 10.37 -1.11 1.77
N THR A 75 9.57 -1.82 0.99
CA THR A 75 9.56 -1.72 -0.47
C THR A 75 8.35 -0.97 -1.00
N ARG A 76 7.26 -0.95 -0.22
CA ARG A 76 6.00 -0.35 -0.62
C ARG A 76 5.13 -0.02 0.58
N THR A 77 4.53 1.15 0.58
CA THR A 77 3.36 1.48 1.40
C THR A 77 2.18 1.78 0.49
N GLU A 78 1.00 1.30 0.85
CA GLU A 78 -0.24 1.56 0.12
C GLU A 78 -1.39 1.71 1.09
N HIS A 79 -2.20 2.74 0.90
CA HIS A 79 -3.38 2.98 1.71
C HIS A 79 -4.62 2.33 1.10
N PHE A 80 -5.45 1.75 1.96
CA PHE A 80 -6.69 1.08 1.62
C PHE A 80 -7.87 1.66 2.38
N LYS A 81 -9.03 1.59 1.75
CA LYS A 81 -10.33 1.84 2.37
C LYS A 81 -11.32 0.82 1.82
N ASP A 82 -11.99 0.11 2.72
CA ASP A 82 -13.03 -0.88 2.38
C ASP A 82 -12.54 -1.89 1.32
N GLY A 83 -11.31 -2.37 1.49
CA GLY A 83 -10.70 -3.38 0.60
C GLY A 83 -10.15 -2.82 -0.71
N LYS A 84 -10.24 -1.52 -0.96
CA LYS A 84 -9.76 -0.89 -2.20
C LYS A 84 -8.61 0.07 -1.93
N PRO A 85 -7.61 0.17 -2.84
CA PRO A 85 -6.62 1.24 -2.78
C PRO A 85 -7.27 2.62 -2.69
N HIS A 86 -6.93 3.39 -1.66
CA HIS A 86 -7.49 4.72 -1.41
C HIS A 86 -6.49 5.54 -0.59
N GLY A 87 -5.96 6.60 -1.19
CA GLY A 87 -4.88 7.41 -0.62
C GLY A 87 -3.55 7.17 -1.32
N ILE A 88 -2.45 7.40 -0.62
CA ILE A 88 -1.10 7.40 -1.20
C ILE A 88 -0.55 5.98 -1.34
N LEU A 89 0.06 5.72 -2.49
CA LEU A 89 1.00 4.63 -2.72
C LEU A 89 2.40 5.21 -2.84
N THR A 90 3.36 4.61 -2.14
CA THR A 90 4.79 4.90 -2.28
C THR A 90 5.55 3.59 -2.47
N LYS A 91 6.42 3.54 -3.47
CA LYS A 91 7.41 2.47 -3.66
C LYS A 91 8.80 3.00 -3.36
N PHE A 92 9.67 2.12 -2.91
CA PHE A 92 11.01 2.48 -2.47
C PHE A 92 12.05 1.61 -3.18
N TYR A 93 13.16 2.24 -3.52
CA TYR A 93 14.38 1.55 -3.90
C TYR A 93 15.00 0.83 -2.72
N GLU A 94 16.01 0.01 -3.01
CA GLU A 94 16.71 -0.80 -2.02
C GLU A 94 17.39 0.01 -0.90
N ASP A 95 17.82 1.24 -1.20
CA ASP A 95 18.43 2.18 -0.26
C ASP A 95 17.40 2.98 0.56
N GLY A 96 16.10 2.79 0.28
CA GLY A 96 14.99 3.47 0.94
C GLY A 96 14.61 4.81 0.31
N THR A 97 15.25 5.24 -0.79
CA THR A 97 14.80 6.39 -1.57
C THR A 97 13.49 6.08 -2.29
N ILE A 98 12.68 7.10 -2.57
CA ILE A 98 11.38 6.91 -3.23
C ILE A 98 11.63 6.56 -4.70
N GLU A 99 11.08 5.44 -5.14
CA GLU A 99 11.04 5.02 -6.55
C GLU A 99 9.84 5.66 -7.26
N GLU A 100 8.65 5.49 -6.69
CA GLU A 100 7.41 5.92 -7.31
C GLU A 100 6.41 6.36 -6.23
N GLN A 101 5.69 7.45 -6.49
CA GLN A 101 4.61 7.90 -5.63
C GLN A 101 3.41 8.34 -6.45
N GLY A 102 2.22 7.98 -5.97
CA GLY A 102 0.96 8.37 -6.58
C GLY A 102 -0.19 8.21 -5.60
N GLN A 103 -1.40 8.49 -6.08
CA GLN A 103 -2.61 8.33 -5.26
C GLN A 103 -3.66 7.51 -5.99
N PHE A 104 -4.41 6.76 -5.20
CA PHE A 104 -5.61 6.05 -5.61
C PHE A 104 -6.84 6.68 -4.96
N LYS A 105 -7.97 6.59 -5.67
CA LYS A 105 -9.29 6.84 -5.13
C LYS A 105 -10.20 5.70 -5.55
N ASP A 106 -10.73 4.98 -4.56
CA ASP A 106 -11.69 3.89 -4.72
C ASP A 106 -11.21 2.79 -5.68
N GLY A 107 -9.91 2.48 -5.59
CA GLY A 107 -9.21 1.48 -6.39
C GLY A 107 -8.64 1.99 -7.70
N GLN A 108 -8.81 3.27 -8.03
CA GLN A 108 -8.38 3.83 -9.31
C GLN A 108 -7.30 4.90 -9.16
N ALA A 109 -6.25 4.84 -9.97
CA ALA A 109 -5.18 5.83 -9.99
C ALA A 109 -5.74 7.21 -10.39
N LEU A 110 -5.34 8.25 -9.65
CA LEU A 110 -5.88 9.59 -9.79
C LEU A 110 -4.79 10.66 -9.66
N GLY A 111 -4.89 11.72 -10.46
CA GLY A 111 -4.02 12.89 -10.36
C GLY A 111 -2.56 12.57 -10.65
N LYS A 112 -1.66 13.25 -9.93
CA LYS A 112 -0.23 13.27 -10.19
C LYS A 112 0.46 11.99 -9.72
N TRP A 113 1.36 11.49 -10.55
CA TRP A 113 2.26 10.37 -10.29
C TRP A 113 3.68 10.80 -10.58
N LEU A 114 4.60 10.43 -9.69
CA LEU A 114 6.00 10.77 -9.74
C LEU A 114 6.80 9.47 -9.77
N LEU A 115 7.73 9.36 -10.72
CA LEU A 115 8.74 8.32 -10.77
C LEU A 115 10.10 8.99 -10.67
N TYR A 116 10.99 8.42 -9.87
CA TYR A 116 12.34 8.92 -9.66
C TYR A 116 13.36 7.92 -10.21
N TYR A 117 14.58 8.37 -10.42
CA TYR A 117 15.76 7.53 -10.57
C TYR A 117 16.29 7.11 -9.20
N GLU A 118 17.16 6.09 -9.14
CA GLU A 118 17.85 5.69 -7.90
C GLU A 118 18.68 6.83 -7.27
N SER A 119 19.14 7.79 -8.07
CA SER A 119 19.80 9.00 -7.57
C SER A 119 18.87 9.97 -6.83
N GLY A 120 17.55 9.73 -6.87
CA GLY A 120 16.51 10.63 -6.36
C GLY A 120 16.11 11.73 -7.34
N ALA A 121 16.74 11.81 -8.53
CA ALA A 121 16.33 12.72 -9.58
C ALA A 121 14.95 12.34 -10.13
N LEU A 122 14.11 13.34 -10.45
CA LEU A 122 12.79 13.07 -11.04
C LEU A 122 12.97 12.47 -12.43
N ALA A 123 12.38 11.30 -12.69
CA ALA A 123 12.43 10.61 -13.97
C ALA A 123 11.16 10.84 -14.81
N ARG A 124 10.00 10.89 -14.16
CA ARG A 124 8.71 11.12 -14.81
C ARG A 124 7.73 11.82 -13.88
N GLU A 125 7.06 12.82 -14.43
CA GLU A 125 5.81 13.36 -13.89
C GLU A 125 4.68 12.96 -14.83
N SER A 126 3.70 12.22 -14.33
CA SER A 126 2.54 11.76 -15.10
C SER A 126 1.23 12.10 -14.38
N PHE A 127 0.14 12.12 -15.12
CA PHE A 127 -1.19 12.37 -14.58
C PHE A 127 -2.16 11.28 -15.04
N HIS A 128 -3.04 10.87 -14.12
CA HIS A 128 -3.99 9.79 -14.31
C HIS A 128 -5.40 10.23 -13.91
N LYS A 129 -6.40 9.69 -14.59
CA LYS A 129 -7.82 9.84 -14.24
C LYS A 129 -8.50 8.50 -14.43
N ASN A 130 -8.97 7.91 -13.33
CA ASN A 130 -9.68 6.63 -13.32
C ASN A 130 -8.85 5.54 -14.05
N ASP A 131 -7.61 5.34 -13.59
CA ASP A 131 -6.60 4.40 -14.15
C ASP A 131 -6.06 4.73 -15.55
N ARG A 132 -6.55 5.79 -16.19
CA ARG A 132 -6.12 6.15 -17.55
C ARG A 132 -5.13 7.31 -17.53
N PRO A 133 -4.07 7.27 -18.36
CA PRO A 133 -3.27 8.46 -18.66
C PRO A 133 -4.14 9.65 -19.08
N GLU A 134 -3.91 10.80 -18.47
CA GLU A 134 -4.66 12.03 -18.72
C GLU A 134 -3.73 13.23 -18.55
N GLY A 135 -3.81 14.24 -19.41
CA GLY A 135 -3.00 15.45 -19.32
C GLY A 135 -1.54 15.28 -19.75
N LEU A 136 -0.71 16.25 -19.36
CA LEU A 136 0.70 16.32 -19.75
C LEU A 136 1.54 15.35 -18.92
N TRP A 137 2.27 14.48 -19.61
CA TRP A 137 3.31 13.65 -19.04
C TRP A 137 4.66 14.24 -19.45
N THR A 138 5.55 14.42 -18.48
CA THR A 138 6.90 14.94 -18.68
C THR A 138 7.89 13.88 -18.25
N TYR A 139 8.83 13.57 -19.14
CA TYR A 139 9.95 12.66 -18.88
C TYR A 139 11.21 13.49 -18.80
N PHE A 140 12.05 13.15 -17.83
CA PHE A 140 13.27 13.89 -17.55
C PHE A 140 14.47 12.98 -17.76
N ASN A 141 15.62 13.58 -18.08
CA ASN A 141 16.92 12.93 -17.91
C ASN A 141 17.36 13.08 -16.45
N GLU A 142 18.39 12.33 -16.06
CA GLU A 142 18.89 12.32 -14.68
C GLU A 142 19.51 13.66 -14.24
N ASP A 143 19.93 14.52 -15.18
CA ASP A 143 20.37 15.89 -14.90
C ASP A 143 19.21 16.89 -14.69
N GLY A 144 17.96 16.41 -14.76
CA GLY A 144 16.74 17.20 -14.61
C GLY A 144 16.27 17.89 -15.89
N THR A 145 16.98 17.75 -17.01
CA THR A 145 16.52 18.29 -18.31
C THR A 145 15.32 17.51 -18.83
N ILE A 146 14.40 18.19 -19.53
CA ILE A 146 13.25 17.53 -20.14
C ILE A 146 13.75 16.67 -21.31
N LYS A 147 13.49 15.38 -21.21
CA LYS A 147 13.75 14.40 -22.26
C LYS A 147 12.64 14.40 -23.30
N GLU A 148 11.39 14.39 -22.84
CA GLU A 148 10.22 14.28 -23.70
C GLU A 148 8.97 14.79 -22.96
N THR A 149 8.00 15.31 -23.71
CA THR A 149 6.65 15.55 -23.21
C THR A 149 5.62 14.84 -24.09
N ARG A 150 4.54 14.38 -23.48
CA ARG A 150 3.40 13.75 -24.16
C ARG A 150 2.10 14.22 -23.55
N VAL A 151 1.11 14.52 -24.36
CA VAL A 151 -0.23 14.84 -23.85
C VAL A 151 -1.13 13.63 -24.03
N TYR A 152 -1.86 13.26 -22.98
CA TYR A 152 -2.81 12.17 -23.01
C TYR A 152 -4.23 12.67 -22.80
N LYS A 153 -5.19 12.02 -23.44
CA LYS A 153 -6.61 12.23 -23.20
C LYS A 153 -7.33 10.89 -23.24
N ASN A 154 -8.06 10.56 -22.17
CA ASN A 154 -8.77 9.28 -22.03
C ASN A 154 -7.87 8.05 -22.26
N GLY A 155 -6.61 8.13 -21.86
CA GLY A 155 -5.62 7.06 -22.01
C GLY A 155 -4.94 6.97 -23.37
N GLN A 156 -5.27 7.85 -24.31
CA GLN A 156 -4.64 7.91 -25.63
C GLN A 156 -3.68 9.09 -25.70
N TRP A 157 -2.49 8.85 -26.25
CA TRP A 157 -1.56 9.92 -26.59
C TRP A 157 -2.16 10.76 -27.73
N ILE A 158 -2.10 12.07 -27.57
CA ILE A 158 -2.43 13.05 -28.59
C ILE A 158 -1.16 13.82 -28.96
N GLU A 159 -0.88 13.85 -30.26
CA GLU A 159 0.20 14.64 -30.87
C GLU A 159 -0.27 16.07 -31.15
#